data_AF-A0A3D4FMD7-F1
#
_entry.id   AF-A0A3D4FMD7-F1
#
_cell.length_a   1.000
_cell.length_b   1.000
_cell.length_c   1.000
_cell.angle_alpha   90.00
_cell.angle_beta   90.00
_cell.angle_gamma   90.00
#
_symmetry.space_group_name_H-M   'P 1'
#
loop_
_entity.id
_entity.type
_entity.pdbx_description
1 polymer ?
#
loop_
_entity_poly.entity_id
_entity_poly.type
_entity_poly.pdbx_seq_one_letter_code
_entity_poly.pdbx_strand_id
1 'polypeptide(L)'
;MTLGEKIQQLRKTRDLSQEQLAEQLNVSRQAVSKWELGESLPDINKIIQLSKIFQVSTDYLLHDEIDSDMDIPVVKNSNNSLKNQYGMKTLFAVTTGMIIIGLIMSIVAQFTWQTLFSVSIGFIVQIISIMVFEGLKDRYATEGENQLTRKKFYLLNIWFILPFPIIILSETIFRFIPWTYRIIEKTLFTAVFYFVTCGVTTFILKKKSKINQD
;
A
#
# COMPACT_ATOMS: atom_id res chain seq x y z
N MET A 1 8.51 31.30 -16.34
CA MET A 1 9.64 31.51 -17.28
C MET A 1 9.72 30.35 -18.28
N THR A 2 10.02 30.59 -19.55
CA THR A 2 10.19 29.51 -20.56
C THR A 2 11.47 28.70 -20.31
N LEU A 3 11.55 27.47 -20.85
CA LEU A 3 12.77 26.64 -20.81
C LEU A 3 14.02 27.39 -21.29
N GLY A 4 13.93 28.16 -22.38
CA GLY A 4 15.06 28.93 -22.92
C GLY A 4 15.54 30.03 -21.97
N GLU A 5 14.60 30.73 -21.34
CA GLU A 5 14.88 31.74 -20.31
C GLU A 5 15.57 31.12 -19.08
N LYS A 6 15.10 29.94 -18.65
CA LYS A 6 15.70 29.18 -17.53
C LYS A 6 17.12 28.74 -17.83
N ILE A 7 17.38 28.20 -19.02
CA ILE A 7 18.73 27.81 -19.45
C ILE A 7 19.64 29.04 -19.44
N GLN A 8 19.19 30.16 -20.01
CA GLN A 8 19.98 31.38 -20.06
C GLN A 8 20.28 31.94 -18.66
N GLN A 9 19.28 31.97 -17.78
CA GLN A 9 19.44 32.43 -16.40
C GLN A 9 20.44 31.55 -15.64
N LEU A 10 20.23 30.23 -15.63
CA LEU A 10 21.10 29.27 -14.93
C LEU A 10 22.55 29.31 -15.44
N ARG A 11 22.73 29.51 -16.75
CA ARG A 11 24.05 29.69 -17.37
C ARG A 11 24.73 30.96 -16.83
N LYS A 12 24.01 32.10 -16.81
CA LYS A 12 24.52 33.37 -16.31
C LYS A 12 24.84 33.32 -14.80
N THR A 13 24.00 32.67 -14.00
CA THR A 13 24.25 32.49 -12.56
C THR A 13 25.50 31.66 -12.25
N ARG A 14 25.97 30.86 -13.21
CA ARG A 14 27.20 30.06 -13.11
C ARG A 14 28.39 30.63 -13.89
N ASP A 15 28.28 31.87 -14.37
CA ASP A 15 29.32 32.55 -15.15
C ASP A 15 29.81 31.75 -16.39
N LEU A 16 28.93 30.92 -16.97
CA LEU A 16 29.26 30.12 -18.14
C LEU A 16 28.98 30.91 -19.43
N SER A 17 29.86 30.80 -20.43
CA SER A 17 29.58 31.25 -21.79
C SER A 17 28.72 30.22 -22.55
N GLN A 18 28.04 30.64 -23.62
CA GLN A 18 27.30 29.69 -24.48
C GLN A 18 28.24 28.63 -25.08
N GLU A 19 29.50 28.98 -25.33
CA GLU A 19 30.54 28.07 -25.84
C GLU A 19 30.88 27.01 -24.80
N GLN A 20 31.11 27.42 -23.55
CA GLN A 20 31.44 26.52 -22.43
C GLN A 20 30.30 25.57 -22.10
N LEU A 21 29.05 26.06 -22.12
CA LEU A 21 27.88 25.20 -21.91
C LEU A 21 27.72 24.20 -23.06
N ALA A 22 27.97 24.63 -24.30
CA ALA A 22 27.91 23.76 -25.46
C ALA A 22 28.98 22.65 -25.42
N GLU A 23 30.20 22.98 -24.98
CA GLU A 23 31.28 22.03 -24.77
C GLU A 23 30.92 20.97 -23.71
N GLN A 24 30.39 21.40 -22.56
CA GLN A 24 29.95 20.47 -21.50
C GLN A 24 28.81 19.55 -21.94
N LEU A 25 27.92 20.04 -22.80
CA LEU A 25 26.81 19.27 -23.35
C LEU A 25 27.19 18.50 -24.62
N ASN A 26 28.42 18.63 -25.12
CA ASN A 26 28.86 18.07 -26.40
C ASN A 26 27.87 18.39 -27.55
N VAL A 27 27.58 19.68 -27.72
CA VAL A 27 26.75 20.23 -28.80
C VAL A 27 27.41 21.47 -29.40
N SER A 28 26.89 21.99 -30.51
CA SER A 28 27.39 23.25 -31.06
C SER A 28 26.91 24.45 -30.24
N ARG A 29 27.73 25.52 -30.19
CA ARG A 29 27.31 26.81 -29.60
C ARG A 29 26.00 27.32 -30.19
N GLN A 30 25.77 27.10 -31.49
CA GLN A 30 24.53 27.46 -32.17
C GLN A 30 23.31 26.74 -31.59
N ALA A 31 23.44 25.47 -31.19
CA ALA A 31 22.34 24.72 -30.57
C ALA A 31 21.92 25.36 -29.24
N VAL A 32 22.87 25.69 -28.39
CA VAL A 32 22.60 26.39 -27.11
C VAL A 32 21.94 27.74 -27.35
N SER A 33 22.42 28.51 -28.33
CA SER A 33 21.79 29.80 -28.67
C SER A 33 20.34 29.63 -29.12
N LYS A 34 20.02 28.61 -29.92
CA LYS A 34 18.65 28.34 -30.36
C LYS A 34 17.75 27.91 -29.19
N TRP A 35 18.27 27.14 -28.25
CA TRP A 35 17.53 26.77 -27.04
C TRP A 35 17.22 28.00 -26.17
N GLU A 36 18.21 28.88 -25.95
CA GLU A 36 18.01 30.12 -25.17
C GLU A 36 17.01 31.09 -25.83
N LEU A 37 16.93 31.09 -27.16
CA LEU A 37 15.98 31.90 -27.93
C LEU A 37 14.60 31.24 -28.10
N GLY A 38 14.44 29.98 -27.67
CA GLY A 38 13.20 29.21 -27.88
C GLY A 38 12.97 28.77 -29.33
N GLU A 39 13.96 28.88 -30.21
CA GLU A 39 13.87 28.47 -31.62
C GLU A 39 13.92 26.95 -31.81
N SER A 40 14.48 26.23 -30.83
CA SER A 40 14.50 24.76 -30.80
C SER A 40 14.47 24.25 -29.37
N LEU A 41 14.11 22.97 -29.20
CA LEU A 41 14.09 22.29 -27.91
C LEU A 41 15.27 21.31 -27.78
N PRO A 42 15.91 21.23 -26.61
CA PRO A 42 16.87 20.18 -26.31
C PRO A 42 16.18 18.80 -26.26
N ASP A 43 16.90 17.75 -26.64
CA ASP A 43 16.39 16.39 -26.48
C ASP A 43 16.35 15.97 -24.99
N ILE A 44 15.64 14.88 -24.69
CA ILE A 44 15.48 14.37 -23.32
C ILE A 44 16.84 14.12 -22.64
N ASN A 45 17.83 13.61 -23.38
CA ASN A 45 19.16 13.34 -22.82
C ASN A 45 19.89 14.64 -22.46
N LYS A 46 19.77 15.69 -23.29
CA LYS A 46 20.33 17.02 -23.01
C LYS A 46 19.61 17.68 -21.84
N ILE A 47 18.30 17.49 -21.69
CA ILE A 47 17.55 18.00 -20.53
C ILE A 47 18.05 17.35 -19.23
N ILE A 48 18.30 16.03 -19.23
CA ILE A 48 18.90 15.34 -18.07
C ILE A 48 20.33 15.83 -17.80
N GLN A 49 21.11 16.12 -18.83
CA GLN A 49 22.46 16.66 -18.65
C GLN A 49 22.44 18.10 -18.11
N LEU A 50 21.55 18.95 -18.64
CA LEU A 50 21.31 20.31 -18.15
C LEU A 50 20.90 20.28 -16.68
N SER A 51 20.00 19.38 -16.28
CA SER A 51 19.57 19.26 -14.89
C SER A 51 20.74 18.91 -13.95
N LYS A 52 21.67 18.06 -14.41
CA LYS A 52 22.89 17.71 -13.65
C LYS A 52 23.91 18.85 -13.58
N ILE A 53 24.21 19.50 -14.71
CA ILE A 53 25.14 20.63 -14.78
C ILE A 53 24.63 21.77 -13.89
N PHE A 54 23.33 22.04 -13.98
CA PHE A 54 22.71 23.11 -13.25
C PHE A 54 22.20 22.73 -11.85
N GLN A 55 22.40 21.49 -11.42
CA GLN A 55 21.93 20.97 -10.13
C GLN A 55 20.47 21.33 -9.82
N VAL A 56 19.62 21.28 -10.83
CA VAL A 56 18.17 21.53 -10.73
C VAL A 56 17.39 20.28 -11.15
N SER A 57 16.10 20.23 -10.82
CA SER A 57 15.23 19.15 -11.31
C SER A 57 14.91 19.31 -12.81
N THR A 58 14.61 18.20 -13.49
CA THR A 58 14.07 18.25 -14.85
C THR A 58 12.69 18.91 -14.88
N ASP A 59 11.91 18.79 -13.80
CA ASP A 59 10.60 19.42 -13.68
C ASP A 59 10.69 20.94 -13.70
N TYR A 60 11.66 21.53 -13.00
CA TYR A 60 11.93 22.97 -13.08
C TYR A 60 12.27 23.40 -14.50
N LEU A 61 13.11 22.65 -15.21
CA LEU A 61 13.46 22.99 -16.59
C LEU A 61 12.24 22.94 -17.53
N LEU A 62 11.36 21.94 -17.34
CA LEU A 62 10.26 21.64 -18.26
C LEU A 62 8.94 22.39 -18.01
N HIS A 63 8.68 22.85 -16.79
CA HIS A 63 7.40 23.47 -16.44
C HIS A 63 7.53 24.99 -16.34
N ASP A 64 6.89 25.71 -17.25
CA ASP A 64 7.01 27.18 -17.33
C ASP A 64 6.44 27.92 -16.10
N GLU A 65 5.58 27.25 -15.31
CA GLU A 65 4.93 27.77 -14.10
C GLU A 65 5.82 27.74 -12.84
N ILE A 66 6.97 27.07 -12.90
CA ILE A 66 7.89 26.92 -11.75
C ILE A 66 9.00 27.96 -11.86
N ASP A 67 8.99 28.99 -11.00
CA ASP A 67 9.98 30.08 -11.05
C ASP A 67 11.25 29.81 -10.22
N SER A 68 11.20 28.89 -9.26
CA SER A 68 12.40 28.41 -8.55
C SER A 68 12.31 26.93 -8.16
N ASP A 69 13.46 26.27 -7.97
CA ASP A 69 13.54 24.90 -7.44
C ASP A 69 12.89 24.78 -6.04
N MET A 70 12.75 25.89 -5.30
CA MET A 70 12.04 25.95 -4.03
C MET A 70 10.51 25.99 -4.19
N ASP A 71 10.01 26.38 -5.37
CA ASP A 71 8.59 26.41 -5.74
C ASP A 71 8.15 25.12 -6.43
N ILE A 72 9.09 24.26 -6.84
CA ILE A 72 8.74 22.86 -7.10
C ILE A 72 8.14 22.36 -5.79
N PRO A 73 6.96 21.72 -5.80
CA PRO A 73 6.54 20.94 -4.65
C PRO A 73 7.66 19.94 -4.38
N VAL A 74 8.52 20.26 -3.39
CA VAL A 74 9.56 19.37 -2.91
C VAL A 74 8.90 18.01 -2.79
N VAL A 75 9.67 16.98 -3.08
CA VAL A 75 9.36 15.56 -2.99
C VAL A 75 8.87 15.11 -1.57
N LYS A 76 8.13 15.96 -0.85
CA LYS A 76 7.09 15.64 0.15
C LYS A 76 6.28 14.43 -0.28
N ASN A 77 5.98 14.27 -1.58
CA ASN A 77 5.29 13.09 -2.08
C ASN A 77 6.10 11.80 -1.91
N SER A 78 7.44 11.78 -2.08
CA SER A 78 8.22 10.55 -1.82
C SER A 78 8.38 10.26 -0.34
N ASN A 79 8.69 11.28 0.48
CA ASN A 79 8.82 11.04 1.92
C ASN A 79 7.49 10.63 2.57
N ASN A 80 6.37 11.24 2.15
CA ASN A 80 5.05 10.83 2.60
C ASN A 80 4.62 9.49 2.01
N SER A 81 4.91 9.17 0.74
CA SER A 81 4.60 7.86 0.17
C SER A 81 5.40 6.74 0.84
N LEU A 82 6.68 6.95 1.13
CA LEU A 82 7.52 6.02 1.87
C LEU A 82 7.00 5.84 3.29
N LYS A 83 6.75 6.94 4.02
CA LYS A 83 6.19 6.89 5.38
C LYS A 83 4.83 6.19 5.42
N ASN A 84 3.96 6.43 4.43
CA ASN A 84 2.67 5.77 4.31
C ASN A 84 2.82 4.28 3.96
N GLN A 85 3.78 3.93 3.11
CA GLN A 85 4.10 2.54 2.78
C GLN A 85 4.61 1.77 4.02
N TYR A 86 5.50 2.35 4.80
CA TYR A 86 5.94 1.76 6.07
C TYR A 86 4.81 1.71 7.09
N GLY A 87 4.02 2.78 7.23
CA GLY A 87 2.87 2.84 8.11
C GLY A 87 1.84 1.75 7.80
N MET A 88 1.58 1.51 6.51
CA MET A 88 0.70 0.44 6.06
C MET A 88 1.26 -0.95 6.38
N LYS A 89 2.55 -1.20 6.12
CA LYS A 89 3.21 -2.47 6.48
C LYS A 89 3.14 -2.73 7.98
N THR A 90 3.38 -1.71 8.80
CA THR A 90 3.30 -1.79 10.26
C THR A 90 1.86 -2.06 10.72
N LEU A 91 0.87 -1.32 10.20
CA LEU A 91 -0.55 -1.54 10.50
C LEU A 91 -0.96 -2.98 10.19
N PHE A 92 -0.58 -3.47 9.01
CA PHE A 92 -0.87 -4.83 8.56
C PHE A 92 -0.25 -5.89 9.48
N ALA A 93 1.02 -5.74 9.84
CA ALA A 93 1.74 -6.66 10.71
C ALA A 93 1.16 -6.67 12.13
N VAL A 94 0.88 -5.50 12.71
CA VAL A 94 0.35 -5.37 14.07
C VAL A 94 -1.05 -5.98 14.16
N THR A 95 -1.95 -5.64 13.24
CA THR A 95 -3.34 -6.13 13.27
C THR A 95 -3.42 -7.64 13.01
N THR A 96 -2.63 -8.17 12.06
CA THR A 96 -2.51 -9.62 11.84
C THR A 96 -1.94 -10.32 13.09
N GLY A 97 -0.90 -9.75 13.71
CA GLY A 97 -0.33 -10.26 14.95
C GLY A 97 -1.34 -10.32 16.09
N MET A 98 -2.12 -9.27 16.30
CA MET A 98 -3.19 -9.24 17.32
C MET A 98 -4.28 -10.28 17.05
N ILE A 99 -4.66 -10.52 15.79
CA ILE A 99 -5.62 -11.56 15.43
C ILE A 99 -5.10 -12.95 15.82
N ILE A 100 -3.82 -13.23 15.54
CA ILE A 100 -3.18 -14.51 15.88
C ILE A 100 -3.05 -14.65 17.41
N ILE A 101 -2.65 -13.59 18.11
CA ILE A 101 -2.57 -13.59 19.58
C ILE A 101 -3.95 -13.86 20.19
N GLY A 102 -5.00 -13.21 19.68
CA GLY A 102 -6.37 -13.46 20.11
C GLY A 102 -6.80 -14.92 19.89
N LEU A 103 -6.42 -15.51 18.75
CA LEU A 103 -6.69 -16.92 18.46
C LEU A 103 -5.98 -17.86 19.44
N ILE A 104 -4.68 -17.64 19.69
CA ILE A 104 -3.87 -18.44 20.61
C ILE A 104 -4.42 -18.32 22.04
N MET A 105 -4.72 -17.09 22.48
CA MET A 105 -5.25 -16.84 23.82
C MET A 105 -6.56 -17.59 24.04
N SER A 106 -7.48 -17.60 23.06
CA SER A 106 -8.72 -18.37 23.13
C SER A 106 -8.48 -19.88 23.19
N ILE A 107 -7.53 -20.41 22.41
CA ILE A 107 -7.21 -21.86 22.43
C ILE A 107 -6.68 -22.25 23.82
N VAL A 108 -5.77 -21.45 24.39
CA VAL A 108 -5.23 -21.67 25.74
C VAL A 108 -6.35 -21.57 26.78
N ALA A 109 -7.20 -20.54 26.68
CA ALA A 109 -8.31 -20.35 27.60
C ALA A 109 -9.32 -21.51 27.53
N GLN A 110 -9.55 -22.07 26.36
CA GLN A 110 -10.39 -23.25 26.17
C GLN A 110 -9.78 -24.49 26.83
N PHE A 111 -8.46 -24.69 26.73
CA PHE A 111 -7.78 -25.81 27.35
C PHE A 111 -7.83 -25.74 28.89
N THR A 112 -7.62 -24.55 29.46
CA THR A 112 -7.58 -24.36 30.92
C THR A 112 -8.96 -24.40 31.55
N TRP A 113 -9.95 -23.72 30.94
CA TRP A 113 -11.25 -23.49 31.59
C TRP A 113 -12.37 -24.38 31.05
N GLN A 114 -12.18 -25.07 29.92
CA GLN A 114 -13.16 -25.97 29.27
C GLN A 114 -14.58 -25.40 29.13
N THR A 115 -14.74 -24.08 29.20
CA THR A 115 -16.02 -23.37 29.11
C THR A 115 -16.05 -22.53 27.84
N LEU A 116 -17.24 -22.39 27.26
CA LEU A 116 -17.42 -21.60 26.04
C LEU A 116 -17.12 -20.11 26.26
N PHE A 117 -17.38 -19.58 27.46
CA PHE A 117 -17.18 -18.17 27.78
C PHE A 117 -15.71 -17.73 27.69
N SER A 118 -14.75 -18.63 27.94
CA SER A 118 -13.32 -18.33 27.94
C SER A 118 -12.81 -17.88 26.56
N VAL A 119 -13.49 -18.31 25.50
CA VAL A 119 -13.18 -17.99 24.10
C VAL A 119 -13.62 -16.57 23.71
N SER A 120 -14.55 -15.97 24.46
CA SER A 120 -15.14 -14.66 24.14
C SER A 120 -14.10 -13.54 24.17
N ILE A 121 -13.12 -13.63 25.07
CA ILE A 121 -12.08 -12.62 25.24
C ILE A 121 -11.22 -12.52 23.97
N GLY A 122 -10.72 -13.65 23.46
CA GLY A 122 -9.91 -13.62 22.24
C GLY A 122 -10.72 -13.26 21.00
N PHE A 123 -12.02 -13.60 20.96
CA PHE A 123 -12.91 -13.14 19.89
C PHE A 123 -13.08 -11.61 19.89
N ILE A 124 -13.23 -10.99 21.07
CA ILE A 124 -13.27 -9.52 21.20
C ILE A 124 -11.96 -8.90 20.69
N VAL A 125 -10.80 -9.47 21.03
CA VAL A 125 -9.50 -9.00 20.54
C VAL A 125 -9.44 -9.04 19.00
N GLN A 126 -9.97 -10.09 18.37
CA GLN A 126 -10.04 -10.18 16.92
C GLN A 126 -10.95 -9.10 16.30
N ILE A 127 -12.12 -8.86 16.90
CA ILE A 127 -13.04 -7.80 16.43
C ILE A 127 -12.36 -6.42 16.53
N ILE A 128 -11.72 -6.12 17.66
CA ILE A 128 -11.00 -4.85 17.85
C ILE A 128 -9.88 -4.72 16.82
N SER A 129 -9.14 -5.79 16.55
CA SER A 129 -8.05 -5.78 15.56
C SER A 129 -8.56 -5.45 14.15
N ILE A 130 -9.72 -6.00 13.77
CA ILE A 130 -10.39 -5.68 12.50
C ILE A 130 -10.86 -4.22 12.48
N MET A 131 -11.45 -3.73 13.58
CA MET A 131 -11.87 -2.33 13.70
C MET A 131 -10.70 -1.36 13.56
N VAL A 132 -9.57 -1.64 14.20
CA VAL A 132 -8.34 -0.85 14.09
C VAL A 132 -7.83 -0.83 12.66
N PHE A 133 -7.82 -1.98 11.97
CA PHE A 133 -7.43 -2.05 10.57
C PHE A 133 -8.36 -1.22 9.68
N GLU A 134 -9.67 -1.42 9.77
CA GLU A 134 -10.64 -0.70 8.93
C GLU A 134 -10.65 0.81 9.21
N GLY A 135 -10.44 1.24 10.45
CA GLY A 135 -10.44 2.65 10.83
C GLY A 135 -9.13 3.39 10.52
N LEU A 136 -7.98 2.69 10.48
CA LEU A 136 -6.67 3.32 10.22
C LEU A 136 -6.16 3.13 8.80
N LYS A 137 -6.66 2.16 8.03
CA LYS A 137 -6.17 1.89 6.66
C LYS A 137 -6.24 3.15 5.77
N ASP A 138 -7.29 3.95 5.88
CA ASP A 138 -7.53 5.10 4.99
C ASP A 138 -6.54 6.24 5.27
N ARG A 139 -5.85 6.24 6.42
CA ARG A 139 -4.79 7.20 6.74
C ARG A 139 -3.47 6.90 6.03
N TYR A 140 -3.26 5.66 5.62
CA TYR A 140 -1.99 5.19 5.04
C TYR A 140 -2.14 4.70 3.60
N ALA A 141 -3.33 4.29 3.18
CA ALA A 141 -3.57 3.82 1.83
C ALA A 141 -3.61 4.99 0.84
N THR A 142 -2.91 4.84 -0.28
CA THR A 142 -2.98 5.78 -1.40
C THR A 142 -4.38 5.75 -2.01
N GLU A 143 -4.88 6.91 -2.42
CA GLU A 143 -6.19 7.05 -3.05
C GLU A 143 -6.35 6.06 -4.22
N GLY A 144 -7.37 5.19 -4.15
CA GLY A 144 -7.59 4.10 -5.12
C GLY A 144 -7.05 2.72 -4.71
N GLU A 145 -6.09 2.60 -3.79
CA GLU A 145 -5.53 1.30 -3.35
C GLU A 145 -6.27 0.67 -2.15
N ASN A 146 -7.22 1.38 -1.53
CA ASN A 146 -7.88 0.94 -0.28
C ASN A 146 -8.60 -0.40 -0.45
N GLN A 147 -9.25 -0.63 -1.60
CA GLN A 147 -9.95 -1.89 -1.88
C GLN A 147 -8.97 -3.07 -2.02
N LEU A 148 -7.84 -2.85 -2.69
CA LEU A 148 -6.82 -3.88 -2.90
C LEU A 148 -6.16 -4.26 -1.58
N THR A 149 -5.80 -3.28 -0.76
CA THR A 149 -5.17 -3.49 0.54
C THR A 149 -6.11 -4.22 1.51
N ARG A 150 -7.37 -3.78 1.59
CA ARG A 150 -8.40 -4.45 2.38
C ARG A 150 -8.58 -5.90 1.95
N LYS A 151 -8.60 -6.16 0.64
CA LYS A 151 -8.71 -7.52 0.12
C LYS A 151 -7.52 -8.40 0.50
N LYS A 152 -6.29 -7.91 0.33
CA LYS A 152 -5.07 -8.65 0.71
C LYS A 152 -5.09 -9.01 2.20
N PHE A 153 -5.53 -8.09 3.04
CA PHE A 153 -5.68 -8.30 4.47
C PHE A 153 -6.65 -9.43 4.82
N TYR A 154 -7.87 -9.40 4.29
CA TYR A 154 -8.85 -10.46 4.55
C TYR A 154 -8.45 -11.79 3.92
N LEU A 155 -7.84 -11.79 2.74
CA LEU A 155 -7.39 -13.03 2.09
C LEU A 155 -6.35 -13.79 2.92
N LEU A 156 -5.48 -13.04 3.62
CA LEU A 156 -4.54 -13.63 4.58
C LEU A 156 -5.23 -14.04 5.88
N ASN A 157 -5.99 -13.13 6.49
CA ASN A 157 -6.49 -13.30 7.85
C ASN A 157 -7.76 -14.15 7.98
N ILE A 158 -8.42 -14.50 6.87
CA ILE A 158 -9.67 -15.26 6.88
C ILE A 158 -9.57 -16.60 7.63
N TRP A 159 -8.42 -17.26 7.51
CA TRP A 159 -8.10 -18.52 8.19
C TRP A 159 -7.97 -18.36 9.71
N PHE A 160 -7.66 -17.16 10.20
CA PHE A 160 -7.53 -16.88 11.64
C PHE A 160 -8.82 -16.31 12.26
N ILE A 161 -9.67 -15.67 11.44
CA ILE A 161 -10.93 -15.04 11.88
C ILE A 161 -12.07 -16.06 11.94
N LEU A 162 -12.17 -16.95 10.95
CA LEU A 162 -13.30 -17.88 10.81
C LEU A 162 -13.43 -19.02 11.84
N PRO A 163 -12.38 -19.48 12.55
CA PRO A 163 -12.55 -20.57 13.51
C PRO A 163 -13.65 -20.34 14.55
N PHE A 164 -13.77 -19.14 15.13
CA PHE A 164 -14.77 -18.88 16.19
C PHE A 164 -16.22 -18.87 15.70
N PRO A 165 -16.60 -18.09 14.67
CA PRO A 165 -17.94 -18.17 14.10
C PRO A 165 -18.36 -19.60 13.78
N ILE A 166 -17.42 -20.40 13.27
CA ILE A 166 -17.69 -21.77 12.81
C ILE A 166 -17.85 -22.73 13.99
N ILE A 167 -17.02 -22.61 15.02
CA ILE A 167 -17.19 -23.38 16.25
C ILE A 167 -18.55 -23.07 16.88
N ILE A 168 -18.91 -21.79 17.06
CA ILE A 168 -20.19 -21.38 17.64
C ILE A 168 -21.38 -21.88 16.80
N LEU A 169 -21.30 -21.75 15.48
CA LEU A 169 -22.36 -22.22 14.57
C LEU A 169 -22.50 -23.74 14.64
N SER A 170 -21.38 -24.47 14.63
CA SER A 170 -21.39 -25.93 14.75
C SER A 170 -21.98 -26.37 16.10
N GLU A 171 -21.63 -25.69 17.19
CA GLU A 171 -22.16 -25.97 18.53
C GLU A 171 -23.67 -25.79 18.59
N THR A 172 -24.15 -24.73 17.93
CA THR A 172 -25.57 -24.41 17.86
C THR A 172 -26.32 -25.47 17.04
N ILE A 173 -25.79 -25.87 15.87
CA ILE A 173 -26.40 -26.90 15.02
C ILE A 173 -26.55 -28.23 15.78
N PHE A 174 -25.47 -28.69 16.44
CA PHE A 174 -25.50 -29.96 17.16
C PHE A 174 -26.37 -29.92 18.43
N ARG A 175 -26.70 -28.74 18.97
CA ARG A 175 -27.66 -28.60 20.06
C ARG A 175 -29.11 -28.86 19.61
N PHE A 176 -29.42 -28.63 18.33
CA PHE A 176 -30.76 -28.88 17.78
C PHE A 176 -30.95 -30.32 17.26
N ILE A 177 -29.87 -31.10 17.15
CA ILE A 177 -29.93 -32.50 16.71
C ILE A 177 -30.30 -33.37 17.92
N PRO A 178 -31.45 -34.08 17.90
CA PRO A 178 -31.90 -34.90 19.04
C PRO A 178 -31.16 -36.25 19.17
N TRP A 179 -30.25 -36.57 18.25
CA TRP A 179 -29.55 -37.85 18.17
C TRP A 179 -28.28 -37.80 19.01
N THR A 180 -27.93 -38.90 19.68
CA THR A 180 -26.62 -39.01 20.33
C THR A 180 -25.53 -39.12 19.26
N TYR A 181 -24.53 -38.26 19.34
CA TYR A 181 -23.39 -38.24 18.42
C TYR A 181 -22.09 -38.44 19.20
N ARG A 182 -21.08 -39.02 18.54
CA ARG A 182 -19.75 -39.14 19.12
C ARG A 182 -19.00 -37.82 19.01
N ILE A 183 -18.13 -37.54 19.97
CA ILE A 183 -17.29 -36.33 19.97
C ILE A 183 -16.50 -36.21 18.65
N ILE A 184 -15.98 -37.33 18.14
CA ILE A 184 -15.20 -37.40 16.90
C ILE A 184 -16.02 -36.98 15.67
N GLU A 185 -17.30 -37.37 15.61
CA GLU A 185 -18.19 -37.04 14.48
C GLU A 185 -18.44 -35.53 14.41
N LYS A 186 -18.66 -34.92 15.57
CA LYS A 186 -18.81 -33.46 15.69
C LYS A 186 -17.52 -32.73 15.33
N THR A 187 -16.37 -33.16 15.84
CA THR A 187 -15.08 -32.54 15.50
C THR A 187 -14.79 -32.63 14.00
N LEU A 188 -15.06 -33.78 13.38
CA LEU A 188 -14.90 -33.96 11.94
C LEU A 188 -15.83 -33.03 11.15
N PHE A 189 -17.10 -32.93 11.54
CA PHE A 189 -18.05 -32.01 10.92
C PHE A 189 -17.56 -30.56 11.01
N THR A 190 -17.18 -30.09 12.21
CA THR A 190 -16.70 -28.72 12.41
C THR A 190 -15.44 -28.43 11.59
N ALA A 191 -14.50 -29.38 11.49
CA ALA A 191 -13.30 -29.24 10.68
C ALA A 191 -13.63 -29.15 9.17
N VAL A 192 -14.48 -30.02 8.65
CA VAL A 192 -14.91 -29.98 7.25
C VAL A 192 -15.64 -28.66 6.96
N PHE A 193 -16.55 -28.25 7.84
CA PHE A 193 -17.29 -27.01 7.70
C PHE A 193 -16.35 -25.79 7.72
N TYR A 194 -15.29 -25.84 8.53
CA TYR A 194 -14.22 -24.85 8.52
C TYR A 194 -13.47 -24.75 7.20
N PHE A 195 -12.94 -25.85 6.69
CA PHE A 195 -12.19 -25.82 5.42
C PHE A 195 -13.05 -25.41 4.23
N VAL A 196 -14.30 -25.87 4.18
CA VAL A 196 -15.24 -25.49 3.10
C VAL A 196 -15.53 -24.00 3.13
N THR A 197 -15.88 -23.44 4.29
CA THR A 197 -16.20 -22.00 4.41
C THR A 197 -14.98 -21.12 4.15
N CYS A 198 -13.79 -21.47 4.65
CA CYS A 198 -12.53 -20.79 4.32
C CYS A 198 -12.21 -20.85 2.81
N GLY A 199 -12.41 -22.01 2.19
CA GLY A 199 -12.19 -22.22 0.76
C GLY A 199 -13.14 -21.37 -0.10
N VAL A 200 -14.44 -21.43 0.19
CA VAL A 200 -15.49 -20.69 -0.52
C VAL A 200 -15.27 -19.18 -0.38
N THR A 201 -15.02 -18.69 0.84
CA THR A 201 -14.80 -17.26 1.08
C THR A 201 -13.53 -16.76 0.41
N THR A 202 -12.43 -17.54 0.45
CA THR A 202 -11.19 -17.22 -0.29
C THR A 202 -11.44 -17.17 -1.80
N PHE A 203 -12.20 -18.12 -2.35
CA PHE A 203 -12.57 -18.16 -3.76
C PHE A 203 -13.40 -16.94 -4.18
N ILE A 204 -14.42 -16.57 -3.39
CA ILE A 204 -15.25 -15.39 -3.64
C ILE A 204 -14.41 -14.12 -3.62
N LEU A 205 -13.54 -13.96 -2.60
CA LEU A 205 -12.63 -12.82 -2.50
C LEU A 205 -11.70 -12.76 -3.71
N LYS A 206 -11.13 -13.87 -4.16
CA LYS A 206 -10.28 -13.93 -5.36
C LYS A 206 -11.06 -13.60 -6.63
N LYS A 207 -12.24 -14.20 -6.86
CA LYS A 207 -13.06 -13.96 -8.07
C LYS A 207 -13.41 -12.48 -8.25
N LYS A 208 -13.74 -11.79 -7.15
CA LYS A 208 -14.01 -10.33 -7.17
C LYS A 208 -12.79 -9.47 -7.60
N SER A 209 -11.56 -10.02 -7.65
CA SER A 209 -10.41 -9.30 -8.26
C SER A 209 -10.58 -9.12 -9.75
N LYS A 210 -11.01 -10.19 -10.42
CA LYS A 210 -10.83 -10.32 -11.86
C LYS A 210 -11.80 -9.41 -12.61
N ILE A 211 -12.99 -9.21 -12.04
CA ILE A 211 -14.05 -8.36 -12.56
C ILE A 211 -13.72 -6.85 -12.44
N ASN A 212 -12.82 -6.43 -11.55
CA ASN A 212 -12.44 -5.02 -11.39
C ASN A 212 -11.19 -4.64 -12.20
N GLN A 213 -10.64 -5.56 -13.01
CA GLN A 213 -9.47 -5.33 -13.86
C GLN A 213 -9.78 -5.43 -15.36
N ASP A 214 -11.01 -5.82 -15.72
CA ASP A 214 -11.57 -5.85 -17.08
C ASP A 214 -12.56 -4.68 -17.23
#